data_AF-A0AAU7E6F4-F1
#
_entry.id   AF-A0AAU7E6F4-F1
#
_cell.length_a   1.000
_cell.length_b   1.000
_cell.length_c   1.000
_cell.angle_alpha   90.00
_cell.angle_beta   90.00
_cell.angle_gamma   90.00
#
_symmetry.space_group_name_H-M   'P 1'
#
loop_
_entity.id
_entity.type
_entity.pdbx_description
1 polymer ?
#
loop_
_entity_poly.entity_id
_entity_poly.type
_entity_poly.pdbx_seq_one_letter_code
_entity_poly.pdbx_strand_id
1 'polypeptide(L)'
;MRILLALLIGIYAFGTDVCEQKEAEIFLYVEKYADIYKNKNLNLSEEEKYKKAVADCNARDEKACLYIYNNFIIDGNFKFEENIFNLIEILNNVGIIIEIAQPSSNKELNSLISFNSFKNSLEVIDYVLSKTNDKKIIEELKALKKRNTISIFLNGNGCPAYSNGKLESDTIKMPCLCKKNSAYLLLEPDNIRQAFLNLKLLCDKYKDSVSCGAVGGFYENGQGVRVDFKQAKKYYGLACDGGYQYGCDGYKRMMGY
;
A
#
# COMPACT_ATOMS: atom_id res chain seq x y z
N MET A 1 6.82 40.92 -2.61
CA MET A 1 7.50 40.08 -1.60
C MET A 1 6.57 39.06 -0.92
N ARG A 2 5.28 39.36 -0.64
CA ARG A 2 4.32 38.38 -0.09
C ARG A 2 3.83 37.30 -1.08
N ILE A 3 3.87 37.55 -2.39
CA ILE A 3 3.47 36.57 -3.42
C ILE A 3 4.59 35.54 -3.69
N LEU A 4 5.87 35.90 -3.50
CA LEU A 4 6.99 34.96 -3.65
C LEU A 4 7.10 33.96 -2.49
N LEU A 5 6.66 34.33 -1.27
CA LEU A 5 6.64 33.40 -0.14
C LEU A 5 5.55 32.34 -0.27
N ALA A 6 4.42 32.66 -0.90
CA ALA A 6 3.34 31.69 -1.17
C ALA A 6 3.76 30.63 -2.19
N LEU A 7 4.60 30.98 -3.17
CA LEU A 7 5.17 30.02 -4.13
C LEU A 7 6.27 29.14 -3.51
N LEU A 8 6.95 29.60 -2.46
CA LEU A 8 7.92 28.78 -1.72
C LEU A 8 7.25 27.82 -0.73
N ILE A 9 6.12 28.20 -0.12
CA ILE A 9 5.34 27.30 0.74
C ILE A 9 4.57 26.26 -0.12
N GLY A 10 4.20 26.61 -1.36
CA GLY A 10 3.56 25.67 -2.28
C GLY A 10 4.46 24.53 -2.80
N ILE A 11 5.78 24.66 -2.68
CA ILE A 11 6.76 23.62 -3.10
C ILE A 11 7.19 22.74 -1.90
N TYR A 12 7.05 23.22 -0.67
CA TYR A 12 7.63 22.59 0.53
C TYR A 12 6.60 22.01 1.52
N ALA A 13 5.31 22.03 1.21
CA ALA A 13 4.30 21.51 2.14
C ALA A 13 3.88 20.05 1.90
N PHE A 14 4.05 19.47 0.70
CA PHE A 14 3.57 18.10 0.43
C PHE A 14 4.37 17.41 -0.69
N GLY A 15 5.29 16.54 -0.29
CA GLY A 15 5.75 15.34 -0.96
C GLY A 15 6.23 15.39 -2.42
N THR A 16 7.51 15.07 -2.60
CA THR A 16 7.93 14.23 -3.74
C THR A 16 7.53 12.75 -3.53
N ASP A 17 6.54 12.48 -2.66
CA ASP A 17 6.01 11.16 -2.40
C ASP A 17 4.55 11.10 -2.85
N VAL A 18 4.24 10.24 -3.82
CA VAL A 18 2.88 10.09 -4.36
C VAL A 18 1.87 9.51 -3.36
N CYS A 19 2.31 8.99 -2.22
CA CYS A 19 1.44 8.39 -1.21
C CYS A 19 1.19 9.24 0.03
N GLU A 20 2.02 10.23 0.34
CA GLU A 20 1.94 10.96 1.61
C GLU A 20 0.56 11.58 1.87
N GLN A 21 0.00 12.31 0.89
CA GLN A 21 -1.33 12.88 0.99
C GLN A 21 -2.43 11.82 1.11
N LYS A 22 -2.30 10.72 0.35
CA LYS A 22 -3.30 9.64 0.34
C LYS A 22 -3.34 8.90 1.66
N GLU A 23 -2.20 8.73 2.34
CA GLU A 23 -2.15 8.10 3.65
C GLU A 23 -2.84 8.96 4.72
N ALA A 24 -2.65 10.28 4.68
CA ALA A 24 -3.39 11.20 5.54
C ALA A 24 -4.91 11.18 5.24
N GLU A 25 -5.30 11.16 3.97
CA GLU A 25 -6.71 11.02 3.57
C GLU A 25 -7.33 9.71 4.06
N ILE A 26 -6.59 8.58 3.99
CA ILE A 26 -7.05 7.29 4.51
C ILE A 26 -7.35 7.40 6.01
N PHE A 27 -6.42 7.97 6.78
CA PHE A 27 -6.59 8.11 8.23
C PHE A 27 -7.86 8.89 8.57
N LEU A 28 -8.02 10.09 7.99
CA LEU A 28 -9.19 10.95 8.22
C LEU A 28 -10.49 10.29 7.75
N TYR A 29 -10.44 9.56 6.64
CA TYR A 29 -11.58 8.81 6.11
C TYR A 29 -11.98 7.69 7.08
N VAL A 30 -11.06 6.83 7.48
CA VAL A 30 -11.30 5.72 8.40
C VAL A 30 -11.85 6.24 9.74
N GLU A 31 -11.20 7.21 10.36
CA GLU A 31 -11.58 7.77 11.66
C GLU A 31 -13.01 8.31 11.63
N LYS A 32 -13.34 9.13 10.62
CA LYS A 32 -14.69 9.68 10.45
C LYS A 32 -15.78 8.61 10.45
N TYR A 33 -15.60 7.53 9.68
CA TYR A 33 -16.63 6.51 9.55
C TYR A 33 -16.65 5.53 10.73
N ALA A 34 -15.49 5.25 11.32
CA ALA A 34 -15.36 4.50 12.57
C ALA A 34 -16.10 5.20 13.71
N ASP A 35 -15.97 6.54 13.83
CA ASP A 35 -16.66 7.33 14.84
C ASP A 35 -18.17 7.36 14.63
N ILE A 36 -18.64 7.44 13.38
CA ILE A 36 -20.09 7.34 13.08
C ILE A 36 -20.63 5.99 13.58
N TYR A 37 -19.91 4.90 13.34
CA TYR A 37 -20.31 3.57 13.79
C TYR A 37 -20.29 3.48 15.33
N LYS A 38 -19.22 3.99 15.96
CA LYS A 38 -19.06 4.03 17.41
C LYS A 38 -20.19 4.81 18.08
N ASN A 39 -20.51 5.99 17.57
CA ASN A 39 -21.54 6.88 18.11
C ASN A 39 -22.95 6.29 18.02
N LYS A 40 -23.24 5.52 16.96
CA LYS A 40 -24.52 4.81 16.82
C LYS A 40 -24.71 3.70 17.88
N ASN A 41 -23.62 3.22 18.48
CA ASN A 41 -23.60 2.08 19.39
C ASN A 41 -22.99 2.44 20.77
N LEU A 42 -23.16 3.69 21.23
CA LEU A 42 -22.58 4.18 22.50
C LEU A 42 -23.10 3.47 23.76
N ASN A 43 -24.30 2.89 23.68
CA ASN A 43 -24.92 2.17 24.77
C ASN A 43 -24.34 0.76 24.99
N LEU A 44 -23.51 0.28 24.08
CA LEU A 44 -22.84 -1.01 24.18
C LEU A 44 -21.47 -0.86 24.85
N SER A 45 -21.06 -1.88 25.61
CA SER A 45 -19.66 -2.00 26.01
C SER A 45 -18.75 -2.12 24.79
N GLU A 46 -17.43 -1.88 24.95
CA GLU A 46 -16.49 -2.01 23.82
C GLU A 46 -16.46 -3.43 23.23
N GLU A 47 -16.59 -4.45 24.07
CA GLU A 47 -16.68 -5.86 23.65
C GLU A 47 -17.95 -6.13 22.81
N GLU A 48 -19.11 -5.70 23.29
CA GLU A 48 -20.38 -5.90 22.58
C GLU A 48 -20.41 -5.13 21.26
N LYS A 49 -19.89 -3.90 21.27
CA LYS A 49 -19.77 -3.06 20.09
C LYS A 49 -18.88 -3.68 19.03
N TYR A 50 -17.75 -4.26 19.45
CA TYR A 50 -16.85 -4.97 18.57
C TYR A 50 -17.50 -6.23 17.95
N LYS A 51 -18.12 -7.09 18.77
CA LYS A 51 -18.85 -8.28 18.27
C LYS A 51 -19.95 -7.88 17.28
N LYS A 52 -20.67 -6.81 17.58
CA LYS A 52 -21.67 -6.23 16.68
C LYS A 52 -21.05 -5.72 15.38
N ALA A 53 -19.90 -5.05 15.44
CA ALA A 53 -19.19 -4.57 14.25
C ALA A 53 -18.79 -5.71 13.32
N VAL A 54 -18.32 -6.84 13.88
CA VAL A 54 -17.99 -8.04 13.07
C VAL A 54 -19.24 -8.55 12.33
N ALA A 55 -20.38 -8.66 13.03
CA ALA A 55 -21.62 -9.09 12.41
C ALA A 55 -22.12 -8.11 11.33
N ASP A 56 -22.11 -6.81 11.63
CA ASP A 56 -22.56 -5.76 10.71
C ASP A 56 -21.62 -5.66 9.48
N CYS A 57 -20.30 -5.79 9.69
CA CYS A 57 -19.32 -5.85 8.59
C CYS A 57 -19.58 -7.07 7.71
N ASN A 58 -19.78 -8.27 8.27
CA ASN A 58 -20.17 -9.45 7.48
C ASN A 58 -21.49 -9.24 6.70
N ALA A 59 -22.39 -8.40 7.20
CA ALA A 59 -23.59 -7.94 6.50
C ALA A 59 -23.34 -6.79 5.51
N ARG A 60 -22.08 -6.50 5.19
CA ARG A 60 -21.58 -5.47 4.26
C ARG A 60 -21.79 -4.02 4.71
N ASP A 61 -21.88 -3.75 6.02
CA ASP A 61 -21.84 -2.38 6.55
C ASP A 61 -20.39 -1.85 6.49
N GLU A 62 -20.13 -0.93 5.56
CA GLU A 62 -18.82 -0.29 5.35
C GLU A 62 -18.29 0.39 6.62
N LYS A 63 -19.15 1.03 7.41
CA LYS A 63 -18.73 1.78 8.62
C LYS A 63 -18.30 0.82 9.71
N ALA A 64 -18.99 -0.31 9.83
CA ALA A 64 -18.59 -1.38 10.72
C ALA A 64 -17.21 -1.95 10.34
N CYS A 65 -16.96 -2.17 9.05
CA CYS A 65 -15.66 -2.63 8.57
C CYS A 65 -14.54 -1.59 8.78
N LEU A 66 -14.81 -0.30 8.58
CA LEU A 66 -13.85 0.78 8.87
C LEU A 66 -13.58 0.94 10.36
N TYR A 67 -14.59 0.75 11.21
CA TYR A 67 -14.42 0.70 12.67
C TYR A 67 -13.48 -0.45 13.08
N ILE A 68 -13.68 -1.64 12.51
CA ILE A 68 -12.79 -2.79 12.69
C ILE A 68 -11.36 -2.43 12.23
N TYR A 69 -11.20 -1.95 11.00
CA TYR A 69 -9.89 -1.57 10.46
C TYR A 69 -9.16 -0.55 11.34
N ASN A 70 -9.86 0.46 11.85
CA ASN A 70 -9.28 1.47 12.75
C ASN A 70 -8.71 0.83 14.03
N ASN A 71 -9.50 0.01 14.70
CA ASN A 71 -9.09 -0.61 15.96
C ASN A 71 -7.89 -1.55 15.79
N PHE A 72 -7.82 -2.27 14.67
CA PHE A 72 -6.76 -3.26 14.42
C PHE A 72 -5.50 -2.68 13.80
N ILE A 73 -5.63 -1.94 12.71
CA ILE A 73 -4.50 -1.53 11.89
C ILE A 73 -3.93 -0.19 12.34
N ILE A 74 -4.80 0.74 12.78
CA ILE A 74 -4.38 2.10 13.17
C ILE A 74 -4.05 2.13 14.67
N ASP A 75 -4.98 1.70 15.52
CA ASP A 75 -4.82 1.81 16.97
C ASP A 75 -3.96 0.69 17.58
N GLY A 76 -3.77 -0.43 16.86
CA GLY A 76 -3.04 -1.60 17.34
C GLY A 76 -3.68 -2.31 18.53
N ASN A 77 -4.98 -2.12 18.75
CA ASN A 77 -5.69 -2.67 19.90
C ASN A 77 -6.11 -4.13 19.65
N PHE A 78 -5.35 -5.06 20.23
CA PHE A 78 -5.50 -6.51 20.03
C PHE A 78 -6.49 -7.19 21.01
N LYS A 79 -7.24 -6.43 21.81
CA LYS A 79 -7.86 -6.92 23.06
C LYS A 79 -8.92 -8.03 22.92
N PHE A 80 -9.25 -8.47 21.70
CA PHE A 80 -10.33 -9.43 21.46
C PHE A 80 -10.00 -10.67 20.63
N GLU A 81 -8.76 -10.82 20.14
CA GLU A 81 -8.42 -12.00 19.33
C GLU A 81 -7.61 -13.00 20.14
N GLU A 82 -8.32 -13.76 20.97
CA GLU A 82 -7.80 -15.00 21.54
C GLU A 82 -7.46 -16.04 20.44
N ASN A 83 -7.82 -15.75 19.18
CA ASN A 83 -7.52 -16.57 18.03
C ASN A 83 -7.02 -15.72 16.84
N ILE A 84 -5.73 -15.85 16.53
CA ILE A 84 -5.06 -15.21 15.40
C ILE A 84 -5.68 -15.54 14.03
N PHE A 85 -6.41 -16.65 13.91
CA PHE A 85 -7.17 -16.97 12.69
C PHE A 85 -8.34 -16.04 12.47
N ASN A 86 -9.01 -15.61 13.55
CA ASN A 86 -10.12 -14.67 13.44
C ASN A 86 -9.62 -13.35 12.84
N LEU A 87 -8.41 -12.89 13.21
CA LEU A 87 -7.80 -11.70 12.62
C LEU A 87 -7.65 -11.79 11.11
N ILE A 88 -7.10 -12.92 10.66
CA ILE A 88 -6.86 -13.17 9.24
C ILE A 88 -8.19 -13.10 8.47
N GLU A 89 -9.24 -13.73 9.00
CA GLU A 89 -10.58 -13.70 8.41
C GLU A 89 -11.20 -12.31 8.42
N ILE A 90 -11.11 -11.59 9.55
CA ILE A 90 -11.63 -10.23 9.70
C ILE A 90 -10.97 -9.28 8.71
N LEU A 91 -9.63 -9.29 8.62
CA LEU A 91 -8.89 -8.43 7.68
C LEU A 91 -9.23 -8.78 6.23
N ASN A 92 -9.41 -10.06 5.91
CA ASN A 92 -9.86 -10.46 4.57
C ASN A 92 -11.26 -9.93 4.26
N ASN A 93 -12.19 -10.03 5.21
CA ASN A 93 -13.56 -9.53 5.03
C ASN A 93 -13.57 -8.02 4.85
N VAL A 94 -12.84 -7.27 5.69
CA VAL A 94 -12.67 -5.83 5.55
C VAL A 94 -12.14 -5.49 4.15
N GLY A 95 -11.06 -6.16 3.70
CA GLY A 95 -10.49 -5.91 2.38
C GLY A 95 -11.49 -6.14 1.24
N ILE A 96 -12.24 -7.24 1.28
CA ILE A 96 -13.25 -7.57 0.27
C ILE A 96 -14.40 -6.55 0.25
N ILE A 97 -14.92 -6.18 1.42
CA ILE A 97 -16.12 -5.32 1.52
C ILE A 97 -15.80 -3.89 1.09
N ILE A 98 -14.66 -3.35 1.52
CA ILE A 98 -14.24 -2.00 1.12
C ILE A 98 -14.03 -1.91 -0.40
N GLU A 99 -13.54 -2.97 -1.04
CA GLU A 99 -13.38 -3.02 -2.50
C GLU A 99 -14.74 -3.02 -3.24
N ILE A 100 -15.76 -3.69 -2.69
CA ILE A 100 -17.10 -3.81 -3.30
C ILE A 100 -17.89 -2.49 -3.21
N ALA A 101 -17.55 -1.56 -2.31
CA ALA A 101 -18.29 -0.32 -2.06
C ALA A 101 -18.30 0.71 -3.23
N GLN A 102 -18.08 0.31 -4.49
CA GLN A 102 -18.13 1.18 -5.66
C GLN A 102 -19.56 1.56 -6.08
N PRO A 103 -19.78 2.77 -6.65
CA PRO A 103 -18.81 3.84 -6.88
C PRO A 103 -18.88 4.91 -5.77
N SER A 104 -18.02 4.81 -4.76
CA SER A 104 -17.74 5.94 -3.86
C SER A 104 -16.81 6.95 -4.54
N SER A 105 -16.89 8.22 -4.18
CA SER A 105 -15.92 9.26 -4.59
C SER A 105 -14.48 8.98 -4.09
N ASN A 106 -14.28 7.94 -3.28
CA ASN A 106 -13.05 7.63 -2.55
C ASN A 106 -12.37 6.36 -3.07
N LYS A 107 -12.55 6.03 -4.35
CA LYS A 107 -12.07 4.78 -4.95
C LYS A 107 -10.61 4.42 -4.62
N GLU A 108 -9.68 5.39 -4.68
CA GLU A 108 -8.28 5.14 -4.34
C GLU A 108 -8.05 4.86 -2.85
N LEU A 109 -8.76 5.55 -1.95
CA LEU A 109 -8.68 5.27 -0.52
C LEU A 109 -9.19 3.86 -0.22
N ASN A 110 -10.33 3.49 -0.80
CA ASN A 110 -10.93 2.16 -0.61
C ASN A 110 -9.96 1.05 -1.08
N SER A 111 -9.39 1.17 -2.27
CA SER A 111 -8.43 0.18 -2.77
C SER A 111 -7.13 0.17 -1.96
N LEU A 112 -6.66 1.30 -1.42
CA LEU A 112 -5.50 1.34 -0.54
C LEU A 112 -5.77 0.68 0.83
N ILE A 113 -6.95 0.90 1.43
CA ILE A 113 -7.38 0.24 2.66
C ILE A 113 -7.51 -1.27 2.43
N SER A 114 -8.12 -1.66 1.31
CA SER A 114 -8.24 -3.06 0.90
C SER A 114 -6.87 -3.72 0.72
N PHE A 115 -5.97 -3.09 -0.04
CA PHE A 115 -4.59 -3.53 -0.23
C PHE A 115 -3.86 -3.71 1.11
N ASN A 116 -3.95 -2.73 2.00
CA ASN A 116 -3.34 -2.80 3.33
C ASN A 116 -3.93 -3.93 4.17
N SER A 117 -5.24 -4.15 4.12
CA SER A 117 -5.92 -5.21 4.88
C SER A 117 -5.41 -6.60 4.46
N PHE A 118 -5.34 -6.87 3.15
CA PHE A 118 -4.79 -8.13 2.65
C PHE A 118 -3.29 -8.28 2.98
N LYS A 119 -2.51 -7.19 2.90
CA LYS A 119 -1.09 -7.22 3.25
C LYS A 119 -0.87 -7.56 4.73
N ASN A 120 -1.58 -6.89 5.65
CA ASN A 120 -1.49 -7.21 7.08
C ASN A 120 -1.92 -8.65 7.36
N SER A 121 -2.96 -9.13 6.69
CA SER A 121 -3.37 -10.53 6.79
C SER A 121 -2.26 -11.50 6.37
N LEU A 122 -1.49 -11.20 5.31
CA LEU A 122 -0.31 -11.99 4.93
C LEU A 122 0.79 -11.99 6.01
N GLU A 123 1.06 -10.83 6.62
CA GLU A 123 2.08 -10.72 7.69
C GLU A 123 1.69 -11.57 8.91
N VAL A 124 0.41 -11.57 9.28
CA VAL A 124 -0.13 -12.41 10.36
C VAL A 124 -0.03 -13.89 9.98
N ILE A 125 -0.41 -14.27 8.75
CA ILE A 125 -0.27 -15.65 8.25
C ILE A 125 1.19 -16.12 8.35
N ASP A 126 2.13 -15.30 7.91
CA ASP A 126 3.56 -15.63 7.94
C ASP A 126 4.10 -15.78 9.36
N TYR A 127 3.64 -14.91 10.27
CA TYR A 127 3.93 -15.06 11.69
C TYR A 127 3.42 -16.40 12.23
N VAL A 128 2.16 -16.77 11.98
CA VAL A 128 1.59 -18.04 12.48
C VAL A 128 2.33 -19.24 11.91
N LEU A 129 2.60 -19.24 10.60
CA LEU A 129 3.37 -20.29 9.92
C LEU A 129 4.77 -20.46 10.53
N SER A 130 5.37 -19.38 11.05
CA SER A 130 6.67 -19.44 11.73
C SER A 130 6.63 -20.07 13.13
N LYS A 131 5.44 -20.20 13.74
CA LYS A 131 5.26 -20.66 15.13
C LYS A 131 4.58 -22.02 15.24
N THR A 132 3.78 -22.41 14.26
CA THR A 132 2.98 -23.63 14.30
C THR A 132 3.69 -24.83 13.69
N ASN A 133 3.42 -26.03 14.23
CA ASN A 133 3.83 -27.32 13.68
C ASN A 133 2.63 -28.19 13.26
N ASP A 134 1.41 -27.68 13.39
CA ASP A 134 0.20 -28.41 13.00
C ASP A 134 0.07 -28.42 11.47
N LYS A 135 0.15 -29.61 10.89
CA LYS A 135 0.12 -29.81 9.43
C LYS A 135 -1.16 -29.29 8.78
N LYS A 136 -2.32 -29.50 9.43
CA LYS A 136 -3.62 -29.09 8.89
C LYS A 136 -3.71 -27.56 8.85
N ILE A 137 -3.31 -26.92 9.94
CA ILE A 137 -3.22 -25.46 10.03
C ILE A 137 -2.28 -24.89 8.96
N ILE A 138 -1.10 -25.51 8.77
CA ILE A 138 -0.12 -25.05 7.77
C ILE A 138 -0.70 -25.11 6.35
N GLU A 139 -1.43 -26.18 6.01
CA GLU A 139 -2.07 -26.33 4.70
C GLU A 139 -3.15 -25.27 4.47
N GLU A 140 -4.02 -25.02 5.45
CA GLU A 140 -5.07 -24.01 5.40
C GLU A 140 -4.49 -22.59 5.25
N LEU A 141 -3.46 -22.25 6.04
CA LEU A 141 -2.80 -20.95 5.99
C LEU A 141 -2.06 -20.71 4.67
N LYS A 142 -1.43 -21.74 4.08
CA LYS A 142 -0.81 -21.62 2.75
C LYS A 142 -1.84 -21.34 1.66
N ALA A 143 -3.02 -21.95 1.75
CA ALA A 143 -4.11 -21.67 0.81
C ALA A 143 -4.63 -20.23 0.97
N LEU A 144 -4.79 -19.76 2.21
CA LEU A 144 -5.15 -18.37 2.51
C LEU A 144 -4.09 -17.38 2.00
N LYS A 145 -2.81 -17.65 2.26
CA LYS A 145 -1.68 -16.84 1.79
C LYS A 145 -1.76 -16.63 0.28
N LYS A 146 -1.92 -17.73 -0.47
CA LYS A 146 -2.04 -17.69 -1.93
C LYS A 146 -3.24 -16.84 -2.39
N ARG A 147 -4.40 -16.97 -1.74
CA ARG A 147 -5.58 -16.14 -2.06
C ARG A 147 -5.32 -14.66 -1.85
N ASN A 148 -4.73 -14.29 -0.72
CA ASN A 148 -4.45 -12.88 -0.40
C ASN A 148 -3.40 -12.28 -1.34
N THR A 149 -2.36 -13.04 -1.69
CA THR A 149 -1.42 -12.66 -2.75
C THR A 149 -2.15 -12.33 -4.04
N ILE A 150 -3.02 -13.23 -4.52
CA ILE A 150 -3.82 -13.00 -5.75
C ILE A 150 -4.70 -11.75 -5.61
N SER A 151 -5.38 -11.54 -4.48
CA SER A 151 -6.20 -10.35 -4.22
C SER A 151 -5.39 -9.06 -4.32
N ILE A 152 -4.19 -9.03 -3.74
CA ILE A 152 -3.27 -7.89 -3.83
C ILE A 152 -2.88 -7.62 -5.27
N PHE A 153 -2.54 -8.67 -6.03
CA PHE A 153 -2.19 -8.54 -7.45
C PHE A 153 -3.34 -8.00 -8.30
N LEU A 154 -4.56 -8.52 -8.12
CA LEU A 154 -5.73 -8.12 -8.90
C LEU A 154 -6.23 -6.72 -8.53
N ASN A 155 -6.27 -6.41 -7.23
CA ASN A 155 -6.85 -5.17 -6.71
C ASN A 155 -5.81 -4.05 -6.58
N GLY A 156 -4.50 -4.37 -6.61
CA GLY A 156 -3.39 -3.41 -6.66
C GLY A 156 -3.19 -2.74 -8.02
N ASN A 157 -4.14 -2.91 -8.97
CA ASN A 157 -4.04 -2.37 -10.32
C ASN A 157 -4.37 -0.86 -10.39
N GLY A 158 -3.52 -0.05 -9.76
CA GLY A 158 -3.40 1.38 -10.04
C GLY A 158 -2.44 1.71 -11.20
N CYS A 159 -1.61 0.73 -11.57
CA CYS A 159 -0.57 0.84 -12.60
C CYS A 159 -1.09 0.54 -14.02
N PRO A 160 -0.32 0.91 -15.06
CA PRO A 160 -0.67 0.57 -16.43
C PRO A 160 -0.48 -0.92 -16.76
N ALA A 161 -1.15 -1.35 -17.83
CA ALA A 161 -1.09 -2.72 -18.33
C ALA A 161 0.12 -2.96 -19.25
N TYR A 162 0.63 -4.19 -19.21
CA TYR A 162 1.72 -4.66 -20.07
C TYR A 162 1.29 -5.93 -20.78
N SER A 163 1.55 -6.00 -22.08
CA SER A 163 1.35 -7.22 -22.89
C SER A 163 2.64 -7.62 -23.56
N ASN A 164 3.02 -8.88 -23.41
CA ASN A 164 4.29 -9.43 -23.90
C ASN A 164 5.51 -8.57 -23.50
N GLY A 165 5.47 -8.01 -22.28
CA GLY A 165 6.54 -7.16 -21.74
C GLY A 165 6.67 -5.78 -22.40
N LYS A 166 5.64 -5.33 -23.14
CA LYS A 166 5.53 -3.97 -23.70
C LYS A 166 4.42 -3.19 -22.98
N LEU A 167 4.69 -1.92 -22.70
CA LEU A 167 3.74 -1.00 -22.10
C LEU A 167 2.63 -0.68 -23.10
N GLU A 168 1.37 -0.93 -22.74
CA GLU A 168 0.22 -0.67 -23.62
C GLU A 168 -0.23 0.80 -23.55
N SER A 169 -0.21 1.37 -22.34
CA SER A 169 -0.52 2.76 -22.05
C SER A 169 0.36 3.19 -20.89
N ASP A 170 0.77 4.46 -20.85
CA ASP A 170 1.57 5.00 -19.75
C ASP A 170 0.71 5.69 -18.67
N THR A 171 -0.63 5.55 -18.75
CA THR A 171 -1.58 6.14 -17.80
C THR A 171 -1.59 5.40 -16.47
N ILE A 172 -1.30 6.12 -15.37
CA ILE A 172 -1.44 5.61 -14.00
C ILE A 172 -2.77 6.13 -13.43
N LYS A 173 -3.68 5.21 -13.08
CA LYS A 173 -5.03 5.57 -12.60
C LYS A 173 -5.02 5.99 -11.13
N MET A 174 -4.20 5.31 -10.33
CA MET A 174 -4.13 5.46 -8.87
C MET A 174 -2.65 5.42 -8.47
N PRO A 175 -1.94 6.57 -8.50
CA PRO A 175 -0.48 6.62 -8.37
C PRO A 175 0.03 6.05 -7.05
N CYS A 176 -0.65 6.31 -5.93
CA CYS A 176 -0.21 5.76 -4.66
C CYS A 176 -0.40 4.24 -4.62
N LEU A 177 -1.55 3.75 -5.09
CA LEU A 177 -1.78 2.31 -5.17
C LEU A 177 -0.77 1.63 -6.10
N CYS A 178 -0.43 2.29 -7.21
CA CYS A 178 0.60 1.80 -8.12
C CYS A 178 1.97 1.68 -7.46
N LYS A 179 2.36 2.68 -6.65
CA LYS A 179 3.62 2.64 -5.88
C LYS A 179 3.63 1.48 -4.88
N LYS A 180 2.57 1.34 -4.08
CA LYS A 180 2.46 0.25 -3.10
C LYS A 180 2.47 -1.14 -3.75
N ASN A 181 1.73 -1.31 -4.85
CA ASN A 181 1.75 -2.55 -5.60
C ASN A 181 3.14 -2.83 -6.19
N SER A 182 3.82 -1.82 -6.73
CA SER A 182 5.17 -1.99 -7.29
C SER A 182 6.19 -2.41 -6.24
N ALA A 183 6.08 -1.93 -5.00
CA ALA A 183 6.90 -2.40 -3.88
C ALA A 183 6.59 -3.87 -3.54
N TYR A 184 5.34 -4.31 -3.64
CA TYR A 184 4.96 -5.71 -3.47
C TYR A 184 5.52 -6.61 -4.59
N LEU A 185 5.48 -6.15 -5.86
CA LEU A 185 6.04 -6.87 -7.01
C LEU A 185 7.53 -7.19 -6.86
N LEU A 186 8.29 -6.37 -6.12
CA LEU A 186 9.71 -6.61 -5.85
C LEU A 186 9.98 -7.88 -5.04
N LEU A 187 8.99 -8.38 -4.31
CA LEU A 187 9.10 -9.62 -3.52
C LEU A 187 9.03 -10.88 -4.41
N GLU A 188 8.60 -10.72 -5.66
CA GLU A 188 8.37 -11.82 -6.61
C GLU A 188 9.36 -11.68 -7.78
N PRO A 189 10.37 -12.57 -7.90
CA PRO A 189 11.45 -12.43 -8.89
C PRO A 189 10.99 -12.25 -10.34
N ASP A 190 9.90 -12.92 -10.72
CA ASP A 190 9.34 -12.86 -12.08
C ASP A 190 8.73 -11.49 -12.41
N ASN A 191 8.45 -10.67 -11.39
CA ASN A 191 7.78 -9.37 -11.54
C ASN A 191 8.73 -8.16 -11.41
N ILE A 192 10.03 -8.38 -11.18
CA ILE A 192 11.03 -7.32 -10.99
C ILE A 192 11.02 -6.32 -12.17
N ARG A 193 10.89 -6.81 -13.41
CA ARG A 193 10.85 -5.94 -14.60
C ARG A 193 9.58 -5.07 -14.62
N GLN A 194 8.44 -5.60 -14.20
CA GLN A 194 7.21 -4.82 -14.12
C GLN A 194 7.28 -3.77 -13.02
N ALA A 195 7.84 -4.12 -11.85
CA ALA A 195 8.11 -3.18 -10.78
C ALA A 195 8.99 -2.00 -11.25
N PHE A 196 10.09 -2.30 -11.95
CA PHE A 196 10.95 -1.29 -12.57
C PHE A 196 10.17 -0.33 -13.49
N LEU A 197 9.36 -0.87 -14.41
CA LEU A 197 8.62 -0.06 -15.37
C LEU A 197 7.60 0.86 -14.68
N ASN A 198 6.89 0.35 -13.67
CA ASN A 198 5.94 1.15 -12.89
C ASN A 198 6.63 2.26 -12.09
N LEU A 199 7.72 1.94 -11.37
CA LEU A 199 8.48 2.91 -10.58
C LEU A 199 9.14 3.96 -11.48
N LYS A 200 9.59 3.58 -12.68
CA LYS A 200 10.08 4.52 -13.68
C LYS A 200 9.01 5.50 -14.13
N LEU A 201 7.80 5.03 -14.40
CA LEU A 201 6.68 5.93 -14.75
C LEU A 201 6.30 6.86 -13.59
N LEU A 202 6.28 6.37 -12.36
CA LEU A 202 6.04 7.17 -11.16
C LEU A 202 7.11 8.28 -10.99
N CYS A 203 8.38 7.94 -11.13
CA CYS A 203 9.47 8.91 -11.13
C CYS A 203 9.33 9.93 -12.27
N ASP A 204 9.18 9.47 -13.51
CA ASP A 204 9.22 10.33 -14.68
C ASP A 204 8.03 11.31 -14.72
N LYS A 205 6.82 10.83 -14.35
CA LYS A 205 5.57 11.60 -14.44
C LYS A 205 5.23 12.37 -13.17
N TYR A 206 5.42 11.76 -12.00
CA TYR A 206 4.98 12.31 -10.72
C TYR A 206 6.14 12.85 -9.88
N LYS A 207 7.39 12.70 -10.34
CA LYS A 207 8.60 13.11 -9.61
C LYS A 207 8.68 12.45 -8.23
N ASP A 208 8.19 11.22 -8.13
CA ASP A 208 8.25 10.45 -6.89
C ASP A 208 9.71 10.11 -6.55
N SER A 209 10.30 10.77 -5.54
CA SER A 209 11.73 10.64 -5.25
C SER A 209 12.13 9.24 -4.81
N VAL A 210 11.26 8.56 -4.08
CA VAL A 210 11.48 7.17 -3.66
C VAL A 210 11.55 6.27 -4.89
N SER A 211 10.60 6.42 -5.83
CA SER A 211 10.61 5.68 -7.10
C SER A 211 11.82 6.04 -7.95
N CYS A 212 12.23 7.30 -8.01
CA CYS A 212 13.45 7.71 -8.70
C CYS A 212 14.69 7.03 -8.11
N GLY A 213 14.80 6.96 -6.77
CA GLY A 213 15.91 6.29 -6.09
C GLY A 213 15.92 4.80 -6.38
N ALA A 214 14.76 4.15 -6.35
CA ALA A 214 14.62 2.74 -6.71
C ALA A 214 15.07 2.49 -8.16
N VAL A 215 14.62 3.31 -9.11
CA VAL A 215 15.03 3.24 -10.53
C VAL A 215 16.53 3.41 -10.70
N GLY A 216 17.16 4.31 -9.93
CA GLY A 216 18.61 4.43 -9.84
C GLY A 216 19.28 3.10 -9.47
N GLY A 217 18.76 2.44 -8.43
CA GLY A 217 19.22 1.12 -7.98
C GLY A 217 19.01 0.00 -9.00
N PHE A 218 17.89 0.02 -9.73
CA PHE A 218 17.66 -0.95 -10.82
C PHE A 218 18.72 -0.83 -11.92
N TYR A 219 19.09 0.39 -12.31
CA TYR A 219 20.15 0.63 -13.29
C TYR A 219 21.56 0.35 -12.73
N GLU A 220 21.82 0.63 -11.45
CA GLU A 220 23.10 0.31 -10.80
C GLU A 220 23.33 -1.21 -10.75
N ASN A 221 22.30 -1.98 -10.39
CA ASN A 221 22.40 -3.41 -10.13
C ASN A 221 21.98 -4.31 -11.30
N GLY A 222 21.41 -3.75 -12.37
CA GLY A 222 20.93 -4.53 -13.52
C GLY A 222 19.72 -5.41 -13.21
N GLN A 223 18.84 -4.98 -12.30
CA GLN A 223 17.67 -5.74 -11.89
C GLN A 223 16.53 -5.53 -12.91
N GLY A 224 16.16 -6.55 -13.68
CA GLY A 224 15.10 -6.43 -14.69
C GLY A 224 15.38 -5.42 -15.85
N VAL A 225 16.56 -4.80 -15.86
CA VAL A 225 17.09 -3.86 -16.86
C VAL A 225 18.60 -4.06 -16.99
N ARG A 226 19.21 -3.62 -18.10
CA ARG A 226 20.68 -3.68 -18.24
C ARG A 226 21.33 -2.65 -17.31
N VAL A 227 22.51 -2.99 -16.77
CA VAL A 227 23.34 -2.05 -16.00
C VAL A 227 23.63 -0.81 -16.86
N ASP A 228 23.37 0.37 -16.31
CA ASP A 228 23.67 1.65 -16.94
C ASP A 228 23.94 2.71 -15.86
N PHE A 229 25.22 2.91 -15.53
CA PHE A 229 25.61 3.85 -14.49
C PHE A 229 25.27 5.31 -14.81
N LYS A 230 25.15 5.68 -16.10
CA LYS A 230 24.73 7.03 -16.48
C LYS A 230 23.26 7.25 -16.13
N GLN A 231 22.41 6.26 -16.40
CA GLN A 231 21.02 6.31 -15.97
C GLN A 231 20.89 6.19 -14.45
N ALA A 232 21.66 5.32 -13.80
CA ALA A 232 21.68 5.21 -12.34
C ALA A 232 21.97 6.56 -11.69
N LYS A 233 23.05 7.23 -12.12
CA LYS A 233 23.43 8.57 -11.67
C LYS A 233 22.31 9.57 -11.89
N LYS A 234 21.71 9.60 -13.08
CA LYS A 234 20.60 10.51 -13.40
C LYS A 234 19.43 10.33 -12.43
N TYR A 235 18.96 9.10 -12.25
CA TYR A 235 17.79 8.81 -11.42
C TYR A 235 18.05 9.01 -9.93
N TYR A 236 19.26 8.68 -9.46
CA TYR A 236 19.70 9.03 -8.11
C TYR A 236 19.77 10.55 -7.88
N GLY A 237 20.23 11.32 -8.87
CA GLY A 237 20.20 12.78 -8.82
C GLY A 237 18.78 13.32 -8.67
N LEU A 238 17.84 12.85 -9.50
CA LEU A 238 16.42 13.23 -9.40
C LEU A 238 15.83 12.91 -8.01
N ALA A 239 16.17 11.76 -7.45
CA ALA A 239 15.75 11.39 -6.10
C ALA A 239 16.35 12.30 -5.02
N CYS A 240 17.62 12.68 -5.18
CA CYS A 240 18.31 13.59 -4.26
C CYS A 240 17.72 15.01 -4.32
N ASP A 241 17.47 15.51 -5.53
CA ASP A 241 16.85 16.83 -5.75
C ASP A 241 15.48 16.92 -5.08
N GLY A 242 14.76 15.80 -5.02
CA GLY A 242 13.49 15.67 -4.32
C GLY A 242 13.59 15.30 -2.83
N GLY A 243 14.80 15.32 -2.26
CA GLY A 243 15.04 15.16 -0.82
C GLY A 243 15.18 13.73 -0.31
N TYR A 244 15.23 12.72 -1.18
CA TYR A 244 15.39 11.33 -0.77
C TYR A 244 16.86 10.96 -0.55
N GLN A 245 17.25 10.74 0.71
CA GLN A 245 18.66 10.52 1.10
C GLN A 245 19.33 9.35 0.37
N TYR A 246 18.62 8.24 0.18
CA TYR A 246 19.15 7.10 -0.60
C TYR A 246 19.53 7.51 -2.04
N GLY A 247 18.79 8.46 -2.61
CA GLY A 247 19.12 9.13 -3.87
C GLY A 247 20.44 9.88 -3.81
N CYS A 248 20.64 10.73 -2.79
CA CYS A 248 21.87 11.49 -2.62
C CYS A 248 23.11 10.59 -2.44
N ASP A 249 22.97 9.54 -1.64
CA ASP A 249 24.05 8.57 -1.42
C ASP A 249 24.40 7.84 -2.72
N GLY A 250 23.38 7.40 -3.47
CA GLY A 250 23.55 6.80 -4.79
C GLY A 250 24.21 7.75 -5.79
N TYR A 251 23.77 9.00 -5.85
CA TYR A 251 24.33 10.01 -6.75
C TYR A 251 25.82 10.23 -6.48
N LYS A 252 26.20 10.33 -5.19
CA LYS A 252 27.59 10.46 -4.77
C LYS A 252 28.42 9.22 -5.13
N ARG A 253 27.90 8.00 -4.91
CA ARG A 253 28.58 6.76 -5.35
C ARG A 253 28.82 6.76 -6.85
N MET A 254 27.84 7.21 -7.63
CA MET A 254 27.92 7.27 -9.10
C MET A 254 28.82 8.40 -9.63
N MET A 255 29.43 9.24 -8.79
CA MET A 255 30.41 10.23 -9.26
C MET A 255 31.75 9.60 -9.69
N GLY A 256 32.03 8.38 -9.25
CA GLY A 256 33.23 7.62 -9.62
C GLY A 256 33.11 6.79 -10.89
N TYR A 257 31.96 6.82 -11.56
CA TYR A 257 31.64 6.09 -12.80
C TYR A 257 31.25 7.08 -13.91
#